data_AF-A0A420YHC0-F1
#
_entry.id   AF-A0A420YHC0-F1
#
_cell.length_a   1.000
_cell.length_b   1.000
_cell.length_c   1.000
_cell.angle_alpha   90.00
_cell.angle_beta   90.00
_cell.angle_gamma   90.00
#
_symmetry.space_group_name_H-M   'P 1'
#
loop_
_entity.id
_entity.type
_entity.pdbx_description
1 polymer ?
#
loop_
_entity_poly.entity_id
_entity_poly.type
_entity_poly.pdbx_seq_one_letter_code
_entity_poly.pdbx_strand_id
1 'polypeptide(L)'
;MAAATPSPVSNPADNEGPRILAATLAITALALITVTVRLHVRLGMIRSFGWDDGLMTFAMALSLAAVGVVIAECAYGAGRHIGDVDPAVYMIGNKLNFITQPMYLIDICVVKLAVGTSLLRIASASFYKILIISVMGFMAFYTVG
;
A
#
# COMPACT_ATOMS: atom_id res chain seq x y z
N MET A 1 -31.20 32.35 -15.61
CA MET A 1 -30.09 31.84 -16.45
C MET A 1 -29.44 30.70 -15.68
N ALA A 2 -30.00 29.50 -15.80
CA ALA A 2 -29.48 28.31 -15.12
C ALA A 2 -28.21 27.87 -15.84
N ALA A 3 -27.07 27.89 -15.14
CA ALA A 3 -25.84 27.34 -15.66
C ALA A 3 -26.08 25.85 -15.93
N ALA A 4 -26.05 25.46 -17.22
CA ALA A 4 -26.04 24.07 -17.62
C ALA A 4 -24.81 23.43 -16.96
N THR A 5 -25.04 22.61 -15.93
CA THR A 5 -24.00 21.73 -15.40
C THR A 5 -23.49 20.90 -16.57
N PRO A 6 -22.17 20.87 -16.84
CA PRO A 6 -21.64 20.08 -17.93
C PRO A 6 -22.10 18.63 -17.77
N SER A 7 -22.60 18.04 -18.86
CA SER A 7 -22.95 16.62 -18.92
C SER A 7 -21.80 15.81 -18.31
N PRO A 8 -22.06 14.82 -17.43
CA PRO A 8 -21.00 13.98 -16.89
C PRO A 8 -20.18 13.44 -18.07
N VAL A 9 -18.87 13.72 -18.07
CA VAL A 9 -17.96 13.16 -19.07
C VAL A 9 -18.12 11.65 -18.98
N SER A 10 -18.68 11.06 -20.02
CA SER A 10 -19.01 9.64 -20.14
C SER A 10 -18.19 9.14 -21.32
N ASN A 11 -17.29 8.20 -21.03
CA ASN A 11 -16.51 7.51 -22.05
C ASN A 11 -16.33 6.07 -21.57
N PRO A 12 -17.25 5.17 -21.95
CA PRO A 12 -17.20 3.76 -21.55
C PRO A 12 -15.90 3.03 -21.93
N ALA A 13 -15.11 3.59 -22.85
CA ALA A 13 -13.83 3.06 -23.29
C ALA A 13 -12.65 3.47 -22.38
N ASP A 14 -12.77 4.55 -21.59
CA ASP A 14 -11.76 4.97 -20.61
C ASP A 14 -12.01 4.25 -19.28
N ASN A 15 -11.52 3.01 -19.18
CA ASN A 15 -11.48 2.26 -17.94
C ASN A 15 -10.02 2.02 -17.51
N GLU A 16 -9.60 2.76 -16.50
CA GLU A 16 -8.24 2.68 -15.93
C GLU A 16 -8.12 1.62 -14.82
N GLY A 17 -9.24 1.05 -14.37
CA GLY A 17 -9.28 0.02 -13.31
C GLY A 17 -8.35 -1.18 -13.58
N PRO A 18 -8.37 -1.80 -14.77
CA PRO A 18 -7.47 -2.91 -15.10
C PRO A 18 -5.98 -2.52 -15.06
N ARG A 19 -5.63 -1.29 -15.42
CA ARG A 19 -4.24 -0.79 -15.38
C ARG A 19 -3.76 -0.62 -13.94
N ILE A 20 -4.61 -0.07 -13.07
CA ILE A 20 -4.33 0.07 -11.63
C ILE A 20 -4.14 -1.31 -10.99
N LEU A 21 -5.04 -2.26 -11.26
CA LEU A 21 -4.94 -3.62 -10.75
C LEU A 21 -3.67 -4.32 -11.22
N ALA A 22 -3.35 -4.24 -12.52
CA ALA A 22 -2.15 -4.86 -13.07
C ALA A 22 -0.87 -4.32 -12.40
N ALA A 23 -0.77 -3.00 -12.23
CA ALA A 23 0.39 -2.37 -11.58
C ALA A 23 0.50 -2.76 -10.11
N THR A 24 -0.60 -2.66 -9.35
CA THR A 24 -0.62 -3.00 -7.92
C THR A 24 -0.27 -4.47 -7.71
N LEU A 25 -0.90 -5.39 -8.45
CA LEU A 25 -0.62 -6.82 -8.34
C LEU A 25 0.82 -7.18 -8.72
N ALA A 26 1.37 -6.57 -9.76
CA ALA A 26 2.75 -6.81 -10.18
C ALA A 26 3.75 -6.40 -9.09
N ILE A 27 3.58 -5.20 -8.51
CA ILE A 27 4.45 -4.70 -7.45
C ILE A 27 4.31 -5.52 -6.17
N THR A 28 3.08 -5.87 -5.77
CA THR A 28 2.84 -6.69 -4.59
C THR A 28 3.38 -8.11 -4.76
N ALA A 29 3.29 -8.71 -5.95
CA ALA A 29 3.89 -10.01 -6.23
C ALA A 29 5.42 -9.97 -6.10
N LEU A 30 6.06 -8.92 -6.62
CA LEU A 30 7.51 -8.73 -6.47
C LEU A 30 7.90 -8.53 -5.00
N ALA A 31 7.12 -7.75 -4.25
CA ALA A 31 7.32 -7.55 -2.82
C ALA A 31 7.19 -8.88 -2.05
N LEU A 32 6.16 -9.69 -2.35
CA LEU A 32 5.95 -11.00 -1.75
C LEU A 32 7.14 -11.92 -1.99
N ILE A 33 7.63 -12.02 -3.24
CA ILE A 33 8.80 -12.84 -3.58
C ILE A 33 10.01 -12.40 -2.75
N THR A 34 10.25 -11.09 -2.67
CA THR A 34 11.38 -10.52 -1.91
C THR A 34 11.29 -10.86 -0.42
N VAL A 35 10.10 -10.73 0.18
CA VAL A 35 9.84 -11.08 1.59
C VAL A 35 10.00 -12.58 1.83
N THR A 36 9.47 -13.43 0.94
CA THR A 36 9.61 -14.89 1.07
C THR A 36 11.06 -15.33 1.00
N VAL A 37 11.85 -14.80 0.04
CA VAL A 37 13.29 -15.08 -0.04
C VAL A 37 14.00 -14.63 1.23
N ARG A 38 13.67 -13.42 1.74
CA ARG A 38 14.23 -12.91 3.00
C ARG A 38 13.93 -13.87 4.16
N LEU A 39 12.68 -14.27 4.32
CA LEU A 39 12.26 -15.19 5.39
C LEU A 39 12.96 -16.55 5.24
N HIS A 40 13.08 -17.08 4.03
CA HIS A 40 13.75 -18.35 3.77
C HIS A 40 15.23 -18.32 4.17
N VAL A 41 15.97 -17.27 3.76
CA VAL A 41 17.38 -17.10 4.14
C VAL A 41 17.52 -16.91 5.66
N ARG A 42 16.63 -16.14 6.28
CA ARG A 42 16.72 -15.82 7.72
C ARG A 42 16.35 -17.00 8.62
N LEU A 43 15.26 -17.71 8.30
CA LEU A 43 14.79 -18.89 9.03
C LEU A 43 15.68 -20.11 8.77
N GLY A 44 16.06 -20.33 7.51
CA GLY A 44 16.79 -21.52 7.09
C GLY A 44 18.30 -21.41 7.26
N MET A 45 18.91 -20.33 6.75
CA MET A 45 20.38 -20.21 6.72
C MET A 45 20.94 -19.56 7.99
N ILE A 46 20.35 -18.45 8.45
CA ILE A 46 20.88 -17.67 9.58
C ILE A 46 20.32 -18.17 10.92
N ARG A 47 19.16 -18.86 10.91
CA ARG A 47 18.45 -19.39 12.11
C ARG A 47 18.30 -18.35 13.23
N SER A 48 18.16 -17.08 12.88
CA SER A 48 18.05 -15.99 13.84
C SER A 48 16.76 -15.21 13.56
N PHE A 49 15.68 -15.67 14.18
CA PHE A 49 14.38 -15.00 14.11
C PHE A 49 14.40 -13.79 15.04
N GLY A 50 14.47 -12.60 14.44
CA GLY A 50 14.41 -11.35 15.18
C GLY A 50 13.01 -10.72 15.14
N TRP A 51 12.78 -9.74 16.02
CA TRP A 51 11.62 -8.85 15.94
C TRP A 51 11.46 -8.18 14.56
N ASP A 52 12.57 -7.99 13.85
CA ASP A 52 12.62 -7.50 12.47
C ASP A 52 11.83 -8.37 11.48
N ASP A 53 12.01 -9.70 11.54
CA ASP A 53 11.36 -10.64 10.61
C ASP A 53 9.85 -10.73 10.87
N GLY A 54 9.45 -10.59 12.15
CA GLY A 54 8.04 -10.50 12.55
C GLY A 54 7.36 -9.24 12.04
N LEU A 55 8.00 -8.08 12.19
CA LEU A 55 7.50 -6.81 11.65
C LEU A 55 7.37 -6.84 10.12
N MET A 56 8.34 -7.44 9.43
CA MET A 56 8.30 -7.55 7.97
C MET A 56 7.20 -8.50 7.48
N THR A 57 6.96 -9.59 8.19
CA THR A 57 5.84 -10.50 7.87
C THR A 57 4.49 -9.83 8.10
N PHE A 58 4.37 -9.07 9.20
CA PHE A 58 3.17 -8.29 9.49
C PHE A 58 2.91 -7.19 8.45
N ALA A 59 3.96 -6.48 8.02
CA ALA A 59 3.88 -5.50 6.94
C ALA A 59 3.37 -6.14 5.63
N MET A 60 3.88 -7.33 5.28
CA MET A 60 3.42 -8.05 4.09
C MET A 60 1.94 -8.46 4.19
N ALA A 61 1.48 -8.88 5.38
CA ALA A 61 0.09 -9.24 5.61
C ALA A 61 -0.85 -8.03 5.46
N LEU A 62 -0.46 -6.86 5.98
CA LEU A 62 -1.21 -5.61 5.80
C LEU A 62 -1.26 -5.20 4.33
N SER A 63 -0.13 -5.30 3.61
CA SER A 63 -0.07 -4.98 2.19
C SER A 63 -1.00 -5.87 1.36
N LEU A 64 -1.07 -7.17 1.67
CA LEU A 64 -2.02 -8.09 1.03
C LEU A 64 -3.48 -7.72 1.31
N ALA A 65 -3.80 -7.32 2.55
CA ALA A 65 -5.13 -6.82 2.88
C ALA A 65 -5.46 -5.54 2.10
N ALA A 66 -4.52 -4.61 1.97
CA ALA A 66 -4.69 -3.38 1.21
C ALA A 66 -4.96 -3.64 -0.27
N VAL A 67 -4.24 -4.58 -0.89
CA VAL A 67 -4.53 -5.01 -2.26
C VAL A 67 -5.93 -5.59 -2.39
N GLY A 68 -6.40 -6.35 -1.41
CA GLY A 68 -7.78 -6.85 -1.38
C GLY A 68 -8.82 -5.74 -1.42
N VAL A 69 -8.58 -4.64 -0.70
CA VAL A 69 -9.46 -3.46 -0.72
C VAL A 69 -9.40 -2.74 -2.08
N VAL A 70 -8.21 -2.59 -2.67
CA VAL A 70 -8.05 -2.00 -4.02
C VAL A 70 -8.77 -2.81 -5.09
N ILE A 71 -8.76 -4.14 -4.99
CA ILE A 71 -9.53 -5.03 -5.88
C ILE A 71 -11.03 -4.76 -5.73
N ALA A 72 -11.53 -4.64 -4.50
CA ALA A 72 -12.93 -4.31 -4.26
C ALA A 72 -13.28 -2.92 -4.81
N GLU A 73 -12.44 -1.91 -4.60
CA GLU A 73 -12.64 -0.56 -5.15
C GLU A 73 -12.75 -0.56 -6.68
N CYS A 74 -11.85 -1.26 -7.37
CA CYS A 74 -11.90 -1.40 -8.82
C CYS A 74 -13.17 -2.13 -9.28
N ALA A 75 -13.67 -3.10 -8.51
CA ALA A 75 -14.92 -3.79 -8.79
C ALA A 75 -16.16 -2.89 -8.60
N TYR A 76 -16.12 -1.96 -7.65
CA TYR A 76 -17.19 -0.98 -7.39
C TYR A 76 -17.06 0.32 -8.19
N GLY A 77 -16.27 0.32 -9.27
CA GLY A 77 -16.23 1.41 -10.25
C GLY A 77 -15.06 2.37 -10.13
N ALA A 78 -14.05 2.09 -9.30
CA ALA A 78 -12.81 2.85 -9.32
C ALA A 78 -12.10 2.70 -10.67
N GLY A 79 -11.79 3.83 -11.32
CA GLY A 79 -11.17 3.88 -12.65
C GLY A 79 -12.14 4.05 -13.84
N ARG A 80 -13.44 4.17 -13.59
CA ARG A 80 -14.47 4.53 -14.60
C ARG A 80 -14.96 5.96 -14.37
N HIS A 81 -15.38 6.64 -15.44
CA HIS A 81 -15.95 7.98 -15.35
C HIS A 81 -17.27 8.00 -14.55
N ILE A 82 -17.51 9.07 -13.79
CA ILE A 82 -18.69 9.26 -12.91
C ILE A 82 -20.02 9.09 -13.68
N GLY A 83 -20.03 9.37 -14.99
CA GLY A 83 -21.20 9.20 -15.86
C GLY A 83 -21.53 7.75 -16.23
N ASP A 84 -20.59 6.81 -16.10
CA ASP A 84 -20.71 5.42 -16.58
C ASP A 84 -20.89 4.40 -15.43
N VAL A 85 -21.09 4.88 -14.20
CA VAL A 85 -21.27 4.10 -12.99
C VAL A 85 -22.59 4.50 -12.34
N ASP A 86 -23.39 3.51 -11.94
CA ASP A 86 -24.63 3.74 -11.20
C ASP A 86 -24.32 4.60 -9.95
N PRO A 87 -25.00 5.73 -9.72
CA PRO A 87 -24.78 6.60 -8.56
C PRO A 87 -24.80 5.86 -7.22
N ALA A 88 -25.60 4.79 -7.09
CA ALA A 88 -25.65 3.96 -5.89
C ALA A 88 -24.36 3.15 -5.67
N VAL A 89 -23.76 2.65 -6.76
CA VAL A 89 -22.50 1.88 -6.75
C VAL A 89 -21.30 2.81 -6.56
N TYR A 90 -21.33 3.99 -7.20
CA TYR A 90 -20.31 5.02 -7.03
C TYR A 90 -20.20 5.49 -5.57
N MET A 91 -21.33 5.63 -4.88
CA MET A 91 -21.34 6.00 -3.46
C MET A 91 -20.67 4.94 -2.57
N ILE A 92 -20.80 3.65 -2.90
CA ILE A 92 -20.12 2.56 -2.20
C ILE A 92 -18.61 2.61 -2.50
N GLY A 93 -18.23 2.80 -3.76
CA GLY A 93 -16.82 2.97 -4.17
C GLY A 93 -16.15 4.14 -3.46
N ASN A 94 -16.83 5.29 -3.32
CA ASN A 94 -16.28 6.46 -2.62
C ASN A 94 -16.14 6.23 -1.10
N LYS A 95 -17.04 5.46 -0.48
CA LYS A 95 -16.92 5.04 0.92
C LYS A 95 -15.71 4.13 1.13
N LEU A 96 -15.48 3.18 0.21
CA LEU A 96 -14.30 2.33 0.23
C LEU A 96 -13.02 3.17 0.09
N ASN A 97 -12.99 4.12 -0.84
CA ASN A 97 -11.85 5.02 -1.03
C ASN A 97 -11.50 5.83 0.21
N PHE A 98 -12.52 6.30 0.93
CA PHE A 98 -12.34 6.99 2.19
C PHE A 98 -11.74 6.09 3.28
N ILE A 99 -12.07 4.80 3.30
CA ILE A 99 -11.51 3.81 4.25
C ILE A 99 -10.08 3.42 3.85
N THR A 100 -9.79 3.36 2.55
CA THR A 100 -8.46 3.00 2.03
C THR A 100 -7.40 4.04 2.38
N GLN A 101 -7.74 5.32 2.45
CA GLN A 101 -6.80 6.38 2.83
C GLN A 101 -6.09 6.17 4.19
N PRO A 102 -6.80 6.04 5.32
CA PRO A 102 -6.16 5.77 6.61
C PRO A 102 -5.49 4.39 6.63
N MET A 103 -6.06 3.40 5.95
CA MET A 103 -5.44 2.07 5.84
C MET A 103 -4.09 2.13 5.13
N TYR A 104 -3.98 2.91 4.06
CA TYR A 104 -2.75 3.11 3.29
C TYR A 104 -1.69 3.85 4.12
N LEU A 105 -2.09 4.84 4.94
CA LEU A 105 -1.18 5.53 5.86
C LEU A 105 -0.61 4.58 6.92
N ILE A 106 -1.43 3.67 7.45
CA ILE A 106 -0.97 2.66 8.40
C ILE A 106 -0.04 1.65 7.70
N ASP A 107 -0.43 1.17 6.53
CA ASP A 107 0.37 0.21 5.75
C ASP A 107 1.75 0.77 5.41
N ILE A 108 1.82 1.98 4.85
CA ILE A 108 3.10 2.60 4.48
C ILE A 108 3.98 2.87 5.71
N CYS A 109 3.38 3.20 6.86
CA CYS A 109 4.09 3.37 8.12
C CYS A 109 4.75 2.05 8.56
N VAL A 110 3.97 0.97 8.59
CA VAL A 110 4.46 -0.36 9.00
C VAL A 110 5.52 -0.88 8.04
N VAL A 111 5.33 -0.72 6.72
CA VAL A 111 6.33 -1.09 5.70
C VAL A 111 7.64 -0.33 5.90
N LYS A 112 7.59 0.99 6.13
CA LYS A 112 8.79 1.79 6.40
C LYS A 112 9.48 1.35 7.69
N LEU A 113 8.73 1.04 8.74
CA LEU A 113 9.28 0.55 10.00
C LEU A 113 9.98 -0.80 9.80
N ALA A 114 9.36 -1.75 9.09
CA ALA A 114 9.94 -3.04 8.78
C ALA A 114 11.24 -2.92 7.94
N VAL A 115 11.24 -2.06 6.92
CA VAL A 115 12.45 -1.80 6.11
C VAL A 115 13.53 -1.12 6.95
N GLY A 116 13.16 -0.17 7.80
CA GLY A 116 14.08 0.54 8.69
C GLY A 116 14.75 -0.39 9.70
N THR A 117 13.99 -1.25 10.38
CA THR A 117 14.57 -2.28 11.27
C THR A 117 15.45 -3.26 10.50
N SER A 118 15.07 -3.56 9.26
CA SER A 118 15.82 -4.47 8.38
C SER A 118 17.18 -3.91 8.01
N LEU A 119 17.26 -2.60 7.76
CA LEU A 119 18.50 -1.90 7.47
C LEU A 119 19.35 -1.72 8.74
N LEU A 120 18.73 -1.44 9.88
CA LEU A 120 19.42 -1.23 11.16
C LEU A 120 20.25 -2.44 11.59
N ARG A 121 19.78 -3.64 11.23
CA ARG A 121 20.47 -4.90 11.52
C ARG A 121 21.62 -5.20 10.56
N ILE A 122 21.57 -4.70 9.33
CA ILE A 122 22.64 -4.85 8.31
C ILE A 122 23.72 -3.79 8.52
N ALA A 123 23.35 -2.59 8.95
CA ALA A 123 24.27 -1.51 9.22
C ALA A 123 25.24 -1.89 10.36
N SER A 124 26.53 -2.00 10.04
CA SER A 124 27.58 -2.23 11.04
C SER A 124 28.06 -0.94 11.70
N ALA A 125 28.12 0.17 10.96
CA ALA A 125 28.61 1.45 11.47
C ALA A 125 27.54 2.22 12.25
N SER A 126 27.93 2.79 13.39
CA SER A 126 27.05 3.55 14.28
C SER A 126 26.40 4.77 13.61
N PHE A 127 27.09 5.41 12.66
CA PHE A 127 26.53 6.51 11.88
C PHE A 127 25.30 6.09 11.06
N TYR A 128 25.37 4.97 10.34
CA TYR A 128 24.24 4.45 9.57
C TYR A 128 23.07 4.07 10.46
N LYS A 129 23.33 3.52 11.66
CA LYS A 129 22.27 3.19 12.62
C LYS A 129 21.52 4.43 13.10
N ILE A 130 22.25 5.49 13.47
CA ILE A 130 21.66 6.76 13.91
C ILE A 130 20.84 7.38 12.76
N LEU A 131 21.39 7.41 11.54
CA LEU A 131 20.70 7.95 10.38
C LEU A 131 19.39 7.20 10.09
N ILE A 132 19.41 5.86 10.11
CA ILE A 132 18.22 5.03 9.88
C ILE A 132 17.15 5.30 10.95
N ILE A 133 17.54 5.34 12.23
CA ILE A 133 16.60 5.62 13.34
C ILE A 133 16.03 7.04 13.24
N SER A 134 16.86 8.03 12.91
CA SER A 134 16.41 9.42 12.71
C SER A 134 15.40 9.54 11.57
N VAL A 135 15.65 8.87 10.44
CA VAL A 135 14.73 8.87 9.29
C VAL A 135 13.42 8.14 9.63
N MET A 136 13.49 7.02 10.36
CA MET A 136 12.29 6.30 10.83
C MET A 136 11.45 7.17 11.78
N GLY A 137 12.09 7.84 12.75
CA GLY A 137 11.41 8.71 13.71
C GLY A 137 10.78 9.94 13.04
N PHE A 138 11.52 10.59 12.13
CA PHE A 138 11.00 11.71 11.35
C PHE A 138 9.81 11.30 10.49
N MET A 139 9.86 10.14 9.83
CA MET A 139 8.75 9.65 9.01
C MET A 139 7.53 9.25 9.84
N ALA A 140 7.73 8.61 11.00
CA ALA A 140 6.64 8.31 11.92
C ALA A 140 5.95 9.60 12.39
N PHE A 141 6.73 10.65 12.69
CA PHE A 141 6.20 11.96 13.04
C PHE A 141 5.43 12.60 11.87
N TYR A 142 6.03 12.65 10.68
CA TYR A 142 5.39 13.21 9.48
C TYR A 142 4.12 12.46 9.05
N THR A 143 4.01 11.17 9.34
CA THR A 143 2.83 10.37 8.98
C THR A 143 1.69 10.59 9.98
N VAL A 144 1.99 11.04 11.20
CA VAL A 144 1.01 11.22 12.29
C VAL A 144 0.62 12.69 12.49
N GLY A 145 1.50 13.64 12.19
CA GLY A 145 1.28 15.08 12.32
C GLY A 145 1.09 15.76 10.97
#